data_AF-A0A2K8NXM5-F1
#
_entry.id   AF-A0A2K8NXM5-F1
#
_cell.length_a   1.000
_cell.length_b   1.000
_cell.length_c   1.000
_cell.angle_alpha   90.00
_cell.angle_beta   90.00
_cell.angle_gamma   90.00
#
_symmetry.space_group_name_H-M   'P 1'
#
loop_
_entity.id
_entity.type
_entity.pdbx_description
1 polymer ?
#
loop_
_entity_poly.entity_id
_entity_poly.type
_entity_poly.pdbx_seq_one_letter_code
_entity_poly.pdbx_strand_id
1 'polypeptide(L)'
;MNNNLTFNGQAKGTWTQLRLEQNWNINKWERILKCKELLLKNKDKVKFNNQNYWMQCFIYESFYYFDPPYFANKGKPHKHKFTHNDWTSFKFFIDYLNDRGQLFLISLDNCSEIKEMFKDYIIVEKEWKYTSSNTKGNKICKTGKELFIKNY
;
A
#
# COMPACT_ATOMS: atom_id res chain seq x y z
N MET A 1 -13.21 -6.10 12.11
CA MET A 1 -12.91 -6.45 10.71
C MET A 1 -13.77 -5.57 9.81
N ASN A 2 -13.19 -4.60 9.10
CA ASN A 2 -13.94 -3.71 8.20
C ASN A 2 -13.44 -3.92 6.77
N ASN A 3 -14.28 -4.51 5.91
CA ASN A 3 -13.96 -4.72 4.49
C ASN A 3 -15.25 -4.63 3.63
N ASN A 4 -15.14 -3.98 2.47
CA ASN A 4 -16.03 -3.95 1.31
C ASN A 4 -17.48 -3.42 1.41
N LEU A 5 -17.90 -2.91 2.57
CA LEU A 5 -19.30 -2.50 2.81
C LEU A 5 -19.53 -1.00 2.82
N THR A 6 -18.64 -0.30 2.13
CA THR A 6 -18.51 1.15 2.09
C THR A 6 -18.18 1.58 0.65
N PHE A 7 -18.47 2.83 0.31
CA PHE A 7 -18.20 3.38 -1.02
C PHE A 7 -16.70 3.20 -1.39
N ASN A 8 -16.42 2.55 -2.53
CA ASN A 8 -15.07 2.20 -3.00
C ASN A 8 -14.24 1.32 -2.03
N GLY A 9 -14.88 0.50 -1.19
CA GLY A 9 -14.16 -0.43 -0.29
C GLY A 9 -13.33 0.26 0.79
N GLN A 10 -13.65 1.52 1.12
CA GLN A 10 -12.94 2.28 2.14
C GLN A 10 -13.11 1.66 3.53
N ALA A 11 -12.11 1.78 4.42
CA ALA A 11 -12.30 1.43 5.83
C ALA A 11 -13.29 2.35 6.59
N LYS A 12 -13.92 3.32 5.89
CA LYS A 12 -14.80 4.38 6.42
C LYS A 12 -16.28 4.10 6.14
N GLY A 13 -17.09 4.06 7.19
CA GLY A 13 -18.56 4.04 7.13
C GLY A 13 -19.19 2.99 8.05
N THR A 14 -20.45 3.19 8.43
CA THR A 14 -21.25 2.18 9.13
C THR A 14 -21.53 1.02 8.18
N TRP A 15 -21.27 -0.20 8.66
CA TRP A 15 -21.76 -1.42 8.03
C TRP A 15 -23.28 -1.34 7.93
N THR A 16 -23.85 -1.62 6.76
CA THR A 16 -25.28 -1.88 6.62
C THR A 16 -25.49 -3.06 5.68
N GLN A 17 -26.47 -3.91 6.00
CA GLN A 17 -26.90 -5.03 5.16
C GLN A 17 -27.21 -4.57 3.72
N LEU A 18 -27.90 -3.42 3.59
CA LEU A 18 -28.21 -2.80 2.30
C LEU A 18 -26.97 -2.52 1.43
N ARG A 19 -25.85 -2.10 2.03
CA ARG A 19 -24.60 -1.83 1.29
C ARG A 19 -23.89 -3.11 0.86
N LEU A 20 -24.03 -4.20 1.62
CA LEU A 20 -23.53 -5.52 1.21
C LEU A 20 -24.26 -5.96 -0.05
N GLU A 21 -25.58 -5.92 -0.01
CA GLU A 21 -26.43 -6.35 -1.12
C GLU A 21 -26.19 -5.50 -2.39
N GLN A 22 -26.01 -4.18 -2.25
CA GLN A 22 -25.72 -3.30 -3.39
C GLN A 22 -24.34 -3.51 -4.02
N ASN A 23 -23.33 -3.89 -3.24
CA ASN A 23 -21.94 -3.93 -3.69
C ASN A 23 -21.43 -5.35 -3.96
N TRP A 24 -22.11 -6.38 -3.48
CA TRP A 24 -21.72 -7.76 -3.71
C TRP A 24 -21.97 -8.17 -5.16
N ASN A 25 -21.01 -8.88 -5.75
CA ASN A 25 -21.14 -9.40 -7.11
C ASN A 25 -20.26 -10.65 -7.29
N ILE A 26 -20.46 -11.35 -8.41
CA ILE A 26 -19.76 -12.61 -8.71
C ILE A 26 -18.23 -12.42 -8.75
N ASN A 27 -17.73 -11.30 -9.28
CA ASN A 27 -16.29 -11.03 -9.34
C ASN A 27 -15.67 -10.94 -7.93
N LYS A 28 -16.38 -10.36 -6.96
CA LYS A 28 -15.91 -10.30 -5.56
C LYS A 28 -15.91 -11.69 -4.92
N TRP A 29 -16.95 -12.49 -5.18
CA TRP A 29 -17.02 -13.87 -4.74
C TRP A 29 -15.85 -14.70 -5.28
N GLU A 30 -15.60 -14.62 -6.59
CA GLU A 30 -14.47 -15.30 -7.22
C GLU A 30 -13.12 -14.86 -6.64
N ARG A 31 -12.93 -13.57 -6.34
CA ARG A 31 -11.71 -13.08 -5.68
C ARG A 31 -11.53 -13.69 -4.30
N ILE A 32 -12.61 -13.85 -3.52
CA ILE A 32 -12.55 -14.49 -2.20
C ILE A 32 -12.20 -15.98 -2.33
N LEU A 33 -12.82 -16.70 -3.27
CA LEU A 33 -12.52 -18.10 -3.51
C LEU A 33 -11.06 -18.31 -3.93
N LYS A 34 -10.58 -17.54 -4.91
CA LYS A 34 -9.18 -17.59 -5.36
C LYS A 34 -8.21 -17.25 -4.22
N CYS A 35 -8.53 -16.24 -3.40
CA CYS A 35 -7.73 -15.88 -2.24
C CYS A 35 -7.68 -17.03 -1.21
N LYS A 36 -8.82 -17.65 -0.91
CA LYS A 36 -8.91 -18.82 -0.02
C LYS A 36 -8.03 -19.96 -0.53
N GLU A 37 -8.14 -20.32 -1.80
CA GLU A 37 -7.33 -21.38 -2.41
C GLU A 37 -5.83 -21.08 -2.32
N LEU A 38 -5.42 -19.85 -2.63
CA LEU A 38 -4.03 -19.41 -2.52
C LEU A 38 -3.51 -19.49 -1.08
N LEU A 39 -4.30 -19.06 -0.10
CA LEU A 39 -3.91 -19.10 1.31
C LEU A 39 -3.83 -20.54 1.82
N LEU A 40 -4.78 -21.41 1.45
CA LEU A 40 -4.75 -22.83 1.83
C LEU A 40 -3.52 -23.54 1.26
N LYS A 41 -3.20 -23.29 -0.03
CA LYS A 41 -2.02 -23.85 -0.70
C LYS A 41 -0.70 -23.39 -0.06
N ASN A 42 -0.69 -22.21 0.56
CA ASN A 42 0.50 -21.59 1.14
C ASN A 42 0.39 -21.40 2.66
N LYS A 43 -0.42 -22.22 3.35
CA LYS A 43 -0.75 -22.03 4.77
C LYS A 43 0.48 -21.94 5.69
N ASP A 44 1.54 -22.68 5.35
CA ASP A 44 2.77 -22.75 6.16
C ASP A 44 3.78 -21.64 5.77
N LYS A 45 3.51 -20.89 4.68
CA LYS A 45 4.35 -19.83 4.15
C LYS A 45 3.82 -18.43 4.45
N VAL A 46 2.51 -18.28 4.64
CA VAL A 46 1.86 -16.99 4.91
C VAL A 46 1.56 -16.85 6.39
N LYS A 47 2.17 -15.86 7.03
CA LYS A 47 1.88 -15.48 8.42
C LYS A 47 1.32 -14.06 8.45
N PHE A 48 0.18 -13.90 9.10
CA PHE A 48 -0.41 -12.57 9.32
C PHE A 48 -0.01 -12.05 10.69
N ASN A 49 0.41 -10.79 10.74
CA ASN A 49 0.63 -10.07 11.98
C ASN A 49 -0.05 -8.70 11.91
N ASN A 50 -0.34 -8.12 13.07
CA ASN A 50 -0.82 -6.75 13.21
C ASN A 50 0.06 -6.04 14.24
N GLN A 51 1.31 -5.80 13.85
CA GLN A 51 2.33 -5.19 14.68
C GLN A 51 2.89 -3.95 14.00
N ASN A 52 3.64 -3.14 14.75
CA ASN A 52 4.43 -2.07 14.17
C ASN A 52 5.49 -2.66 13.22
N TYR A 53 5.75 -2.01 12.09
CA TYR A 53 6.73 -2.44 11.08
C TYR A 53 8.13 -2.64 11.67
N TRP A 54 8.50 -1.89 12.71
CA TRP A 54 9.75 -2.05 13.44
C TRP A 54 9.99 -3.47 13.94
N MET A 55 8.94 -4.20 14.30
CA MET A 55 9.06 -5.59 14.78
C MET A 55 9.56 -6.57 13.70
N GLN A 56 9.57 -6.16 12.44
CA GLN A 56 9.96 -7.00 11.31
C GLN A 56 11.45 -6.88 10.96
N CYS A 57 12.24 -6.01 11.61
CA CYS A 57 13.67 -5.85 11.30
C CYS A 57 14.56 -7.06 11.65
N PHE A 58 14.03 -8.01 12.44
CA PHE A 58 14.78 -9.17 12.92
C PHE A 58 14.75 -10.37 11.97
N ILE A 59 14.08 -10.25 10.83
CA ILE A 59 14.03 -11.33 9.84
C ILE A 59 15.27 -11.19 8.94
N TYR A 60 16.24 -12.08 9.13
CA TYR A 60 17.48 -12.09 8.36
C TYR A 60 17.22 -12.58 6.92
N GLU A 61 18.11 -12.21 6.00
CA GLU A 61 18.12 -12.65 4.60
C GLU A 61 16.75 -12.51 3.90
N SER A 62 16.11 -11.36 4.10
CA SER A 62 14.75 -11.13 3.64
C SER A 62 14.67 -10.01 2.62
N PHE A 63 13.66 -10.13 1.75
CA PHE A 63 13.22 -9.06 0.87
C PHE A 63 12.00 -8.37 1.48
N TYR A 64 12.10 -7.07 1.66
CA TYR A 64 11.04 -6.26 2.25
C TYR A 64 10.29 -5.45 1.18
N TYR A 65 8.96 -5.55 1.19
CA TYR A 65 8.10 -4.69 0.40
C TYR A 65 7.31 -3.76 1.32
N PHE A 66 7.40 -2.46 1.08
CA PHE A 66 6.71 -1.44 1.85
C PHE A 66 5.76 -0.63 0.96
N ASP A 67 4.51 -0.50 1.43
CA ASP A 67 3.49 0.38 0.86
C ASP A 67 2.87 1.23 1.99
N PRO A 68 3.64 2.18 2.56
CA PRO A 68 3.18 2.99 3.68
C PRO A 68 2.16 4.06 3.21
N PRO A 69 1.46 4.75 4.12
CA PRO A 69 0.57 5.84 3.75
C PRO A 69 1.30 6.91 2.92
N TYR A 70 0.74 7.35 1.79
CA TYR A 70 1.39 8.32 0.89
C TYR A 70 1.63 9.69 1.55
N PHE A 71 2.73 10.35 1.18
CA PHE A 71 3.22 11.57 1.80
C PHE A 71 2.32 12.78 1.50
N ALA A 72 2.13 13.13 0.23
CA ALA A 72 1.34 14.30 -0.16
C ALA A 72 -0.17 14.07 0.01
N ASN A 73 -0.59 12.80 0.17
CA ASN A 73 -1.94 12.38 0.50
C ASN A 73 -3.02 13.19 -0.25
N LYS A 74 -2.91 13.20 -1.60
CA LYS A 74 -3.74 13.98 -2.54
C LYS A 74 -5.20 13.48 -2.61
N GLY A 75 -5.87 13.34 -1.46
CA GLY A 75 -7.32 13.31 -1.33
C GLY A 75 -8.05 11.96 -1.19
N LYS A 76 -7.55 10.97 -0.39
CA LYS A 76 -8.27 9.85 0.33
C LYS A 76 -7.33 8.62 0.57
N PRO A 77 -7.58 7.62 1.47
CA PRO A 77 -8.52 7.48 2.60
C PRO A 77 -7.89 6.94 3.92
N HIS A 78 -6.55 6.87 4.10
CA HIS A 78 -5.99 6.32 5.34
C HIS A 78 -6.35 7.21 6.53
N LYS A 79 -6.94 6.62 7.60
CA LYS A 79 -7.27 7.34 8.85
C LYS A 79 -5.99 7.85 9.52
N HIS A 80 -4.94 7.07 9.41
CA HIS A 80 -3.63 7.33 9.98
C HIS A 80 -2.72 7.83 8.87
N LYS A 81 -2.30 9.09 9.00
CA LYS A 81 -1.25 9.68 8.19
C LYS A 81 0.04 9.58 8.99
N PHE A 82 1.14 9.31 8.31
CA PHE A 82 2.44 9.52 8.93
C PHE A 82 2.62 11.01 9.17
N THR A 83 2.96 11.36 10.40
CA THR A 83 3.51 12.67 10.75
C THR A 83 4.93 12.78 10.19
N HIS A 84 5.51 13.99 10.25
CA HIS A 84 6.91 14.16 9.87
C HIS A 84 7.84 13.24 10.69
N ASN A 85 7.58 13.09 12.00
CA ASN A 85 8.35 12.19 12.87
C ASN A 85 8.19 10.72 12.49
N ASP A 86 7.00 10.30 12.06
CA ASP A 86 6.78 8.93 11.57
C ASP A 86 7.60 8.67 10.30
N TRP A 87 7.68 9.66 9.40
CA TRP A 87 8.53 9.58 8.21
C TRP A 87 10.01 9.54 8.53
N THR A 88 10.49 10.39 9.45
CA THR A 88 11.88 10.35 9.92
C THR A 88 12.21 8.99 10.52
N SER A 89 11.31 8.44 11.35
CA SER A 89 11.46 7.10 11.92
C SER A 89 11.47 6.03 10.84
N PHE A 90 10.58 6.14 9.85
CA PHE A 90 10.52 5.20 8.73
C PHE A 90 11.79 5.25 7.88
N LYS A 91 12.34 6.43 7.57
CA LYS A 91 13.62 6.57 6.86
C LYS A 91 14.75 5.94 7.66
N PHE A 92 14.83 6.22 8.96
CA PHE A 92 15.84 5.60 9.84
C PHE A 92 15.73 4.06 9.85
N PHE A 93 14.52 3.50 9.81
CA PHE A 93 14.30 2.06 9.66
C PHE A 93 14.81 1.50 8.33
N ILE A 94 14.55 2.20 7.22
CA ILE A 94 15.03 1.78 5.90
C ILE A 94 16.56 1.82 5.84
N ASP A 95 17.18 2.84 6.42
CA ASP A 95 18.64 2.94 6.54
C ASP A 95 19.21 1.78 7.34
N TYR A 96 18.57 1.45 8.47
CA TYR A 96 18.94 0.30 9.29
C TYR A 96 18.86 -1.03 8.52
N LEU A 97 17.82 -1.24 7.71
CA LEU A 97 17.70 -2.43 6.85
C LEU A 97 18.82 -2.49 5.81
N ASN A 98 19.13 -1.35 5.18
CA ASN A 98 20.19 -1.23 4.19
C ASN A 98 21.57 -1.58 4.76
N ASP A 99 21.92 -1.02 5.93
CA ASP A 99 23.21 -1.23 6.59
C ASP A 99 23.43 -2.69 6.98
N ARG A 100 22.34 -3.45 7.13
CA ARG A 100 22.37 -4.89 7.39
C ARG A 100 22.29 -5.77 6.13
N GLY A 101 22.42 -5.16 4.95
CA GLY A 101 22.39 -5.86 3.66
C GLY A 101 21.03 -6.47 3.33
N GLN A 102 19.93 -6.01 3.94
CA GLN A 102 18.59 -6.46 3.57
C GLN A 102 18.14 -5.77 2.29
N LEU A 103 17.43 -6.50 1.42
CA LEU A 103 16.89 -5.93 0.19
C LEU A 103 15.50 -5.34 0.46
N PHE A 104 15.22 -4.18 -0.13
CA PHE A 104 13.89 -3.58 -0.01
C PHE A 104 13.38 -2.94 -1.30
N LEU A 105 12.06 -2.82 -1.38
CA LEU A 105 11.31 -2.05 -2.37
C LEU A 105 10.18 -1.28 -1.69
N ILE A 106 10.09 0.02 -1.96
CA ILE A 106 9.04 0.91 -1.42
C ILE A 106 8.24 1.50 -2.58
N SER A 107 6.90 1.48 -2.51
CA SER A 107 6.01 2.22 -3.41
C SER A 107 5.48 3.48 -2.72
N LEU A 108 5.67 4.65 -3.35
CA LEU A 108 5.26 5.95 -2.81
C LEU A 108 4.72 6.89 -3.90
N ASP A 109 4.10 7.99 -3.48
CA ASP A 109 3.74 9.08 -4.38
C ASP A 109 4.96 9.85 -4.89
N ASN A 110 4.89 10.26 -6.16
CA ASN A 110 5.91 11.12 -6.75
C ASN A 110 5.77 12.56 -6.26
N CYS A 111 6.49 12.88 -5.19
CA CYS A 111 6.67 14.24 -4.67
C CYS A 111 8.16 14.54 -4.37
N SER A 112 8.49 15.83 -4.31
CA SER A 112 9.84 16.33 -4.04
C SER A 112 10.40 15.84 -2.71
N GLU A 113 9.57 15.78 -1.69
CA GLU A 113 9.94 15.45 -0.32
C GLU A 113 10.39 13.99 -0.21
N ILE A 114 9.68 13.07 -0.87
CA ILE A 114 10.07 11.66 -0.92
C ILE A 114 11.35 11.47 -1.75
N LYS A 115 11.48 12.19 -2.87
CA LYS A 115 12.71 12.14 -3.69
C LYS A 115 13.93 12.60 -2.90
N GLU A 116 13.81 13.70 -2.16
CA GLU A 116 14.89 14.21 -1.32
C GLU A 116 15.17 13.27 -0.15
N MET A 117 14.13 12.78 0.52
CA MET A 117 14.27 11.86 1.65
C MET A 117 15.01 10.57 1.28
N PHE A 118 14.76 10.03 0.09
CA PHE A 118 15.35 8.76 -0.35
C PHE A 118 16.39 8.91 -1.48
N LYS A 119 17.01 10.08 -1.60
CA LYS A 119 17.97 10.40 -2.68
C LYS A 119 19.19 9.49 -2.76
N ASP A 120 19.55 8.85 -1.65
CA ASP A 120 20.70 7.93 -1.55
C ASP A 120 20.38 6.52 -2.08
N TYR A 121 19.15 6.29 -2.55
CA TYR A 121 18.68 5.02 -3.09
C TYR A 121 18.32 5.12 -4.56
N ILE A 122 18.12 3.97 -5.20
CA ILE A 122 17.67 3.92 -6.59
C ILE A 122 16.18 4.27 -6.63
N ILE A 123 15.86 5.38 -7.30
CA ILE A 123 14.49 5.86 -7.49
C ILE A 123 14.07 5.61 -8.94
N VAL A 124 12.97 4.86 -9.13
CA VAL A 124 12.36 4.62 -10.43
C VAL A 124 10.99 5.29 -10.47
N GLU A 125 10.84 6.26 -11.37
CA GLU A 125 9.56 6.93 -11.60
C GLU A 125 8.69 6.08 -12.55
N LYS A 126 7.42 5.90 -12.18
CA LYS A 126 6.44 5.24 -13.02
C LYS A 126 5.17 6.07 -13.13
N GLU A 127 4.58 6.00 -14.32
CA GLU A 127 3.30 6.59 -14.61
C GLU A 127 2.33 5.52 -15.09
N TRP A 128 1.08 5.60 -14.65
CA TRP A 128 0.02 4.75 -15.17
C TRP A 128 -1.30 5.50 -15.27
N LYS A 129 -2.12 5.06 -16.21
CA LYS A 129 -3.47 5.60 -16.40
C LYS A 129 -4.42 4.83 -15.49
N TYR A 130 -5.04 5.51 -14.53
CA TYR A 130 -6.06 4.87 -13.70
C TYR A 130 -7.31 4.62 -14.55
N THR A 131 -7.63 3.34 -14.75
CA THR A 131 -8.86 2.90 -15.44
C THR A 131 -10.13 3.15 -14.62
N SER A 132 -9.98 3.35 -13.30
CA SER A 132 -11.06 3.65 -12.35
C SER A 132 -11.35 5.14 -12.18
N SER A 133 -10.86 5.98 -13.10
CA SER A 133 -11.22 7.40 -13.16
C SER A 133 -12.74 7.52 -13.33
N ASN A 134 -13.41 8.27 -12.46
CA ASN A 134 -14.84 8.55 -12.59
C ASN A 134 -15.05 9.47 -13.82
N THR A 135 -15.21 8.88 -15.01
CA THR A 135 -15.29 9.55 -16.31
C THR A 135 -16.68 10.12 -16.60
N LYS A 136 -17.41 10.57 -15.58
CA LYS A 136 -18.63 11.36 -15.83
C LYS A 136 -18.22 12.72 -16.39
N GLY A 137 -18.41 12.89 -17.70
CA GLY A 137 -18.15 14.09 -18.48
C GLY A 137 -16.68 14.27 -18.86
N ASN A 138 -16.28 13.87 -20.07
CA ASN A 138 -15.04 14.22 -20.82
C ASN A 138 -13.76 14.56 -20.04
N LYS A 139 -13.54 13.97 -18.86
CA LYS A 139 -12.34 14.17 -18.06
C LYS A 139 -11.34 13.08 -18.43
N ILE A 140 -10.22 13.50 -18.99
CA ILE A 140 -9.03 12.69 -19.26
C ILE A 140 -8.73 11.86 -18.01
N CYS A 141 -8.54 10.55 -18.17
CA CYS A 141 -8.16 9.66 -17.06
C CYS A 141 -6.93 10.24 -16.36
N LYS A 142 -6.98 10.36 -15.03
CA LYS A 142 -5.85 10.89 -14.27
C LYS A 142 -4.67 9.93 -14.42
N THR A 143 -3.51 10.47 -14.78
CA THR A 143 -2.25 9.73 -14.72
C THR A 143 -1.76 9.72 -13.28
N GLY A 144 -1.66 8.53 -12.69
CA GLY A 144 -0.94 8.32 -11.43
C GLY A 144 0.54 8.42 -11.67
N LYS A 145 1.25 9.08 -10.75
CA LYS A 145 2.71 9.16 -10.74
C LYS A 145 3.20 8.60 -9.42
N GLU A 146 3.99 7.54 -9.50
CA GLU A 146 4.51 6.83 -8.34
C GLU A 146 6.03 6.64 -8.44
N LEU A 147 6.65 6.46 -7.28
CA LEU A 147 8.06 6.20 -7.10
C LEU A 147 8.25 4.80 -6.56
N PHE A 148 9.16 4.06 -7.15
CA PHE A 148 9.70 2.83 -6.60
C PHE A 148 11.12 3.09 -6.10
N ILE A 149 11.34 2.93 -4.79
CA ILE A 149 12.63 3.17 -4.13
C ILE A 149 13.21 1.83 -3.72
N LYS A 150 14.47 1.56 -4.06
CA LYS A 150 15.14 0.27 -3.80
C LYS A 150 16.65 0.40 -3.61
N ASN A 151 17.29 -0.61 -3.02
CA ASN A 151 18.73 -0.69 -2.79
C ASN A 151 19.46 -1.79 -3.62
N TYR A 152 18.83 -2.27 -4.69
CA TYR A 152 19.37 -3.30 -5.60
C TYR A 152 19.13 -2.96 -7.07
#